data_AF-A0A966FWP8-F1
#
_entry.id   AF-A0A966FWP8-F1
#
_cell.length_a   1.000
_cell.length_b   1.000
_cell.length_c   1.000
_cell.angle_alpha   90.00
_cell.angle_beta   90.00
_cell.angle_gamma   90.00
#
_symmetry.space_group_name_H-M   'P 1'
#
loop_
_entity.id
_entity.type
_entity.pdbx_description
1 polymer ?
#
loop_
_entity_poly.entity_id
_entity_poly.type
_entity_poly.pdbx_seq_one_letter_code
_entity_poly.pdbx_strand_id
1 'polypeptide(L)' 'MPKNDQIRILEALDTLISDSTKLDIKPLYGRDELRLRVGKYRVLFFEDRDNNLYVITTIKPRGDVYK' A
#
# COMPACT_ATOMS: atom_id res chain seq x y z
N MET A 1 -6.95 12.98 -5.80
CA MET A 1 -5.52 12.64 -5.91
C MET A 1 -4.99 13.11 -7.26
N PRO A 2 -3.84 13.82 -7.34
CA PRO A 2 -3.25 14.26 -8.61
C PRO A 2 -2.88 13.09 -9.54
N LYS A 3 -2.93 13.29 -10.86
CA LYS A 3 -2.67 12.24 -11.86
C LYS A 3 -1.30 11.55 -11.69
N ASN A 4 -0.25 12.32 -11.46
CA ASN A 4 1.10 11.76 -11.26
C ASN A 4 1.20 10.90 -9.99
N ASP A 5 0.41 11.20 -8.96
CA ASP A 5 0.36 10.38 -7.75
C ASP A 5 -0.43 9.08 -7.99
N GLN A 6 -1.47 9.12 -8.84
CA GLN A 6 -2.19 7.91 -9.28
C GLN A 6 -1.27 6.96 -10.05
N ILE A 7 -0.48 7.49 -10.99
CA ILE A 7 0.49 6.70 -11.78
C ILE A 7 1.50 6.02 -10.85
N ARG A 8 2.10 6.76 -9.92
CA ARG A 8 3.05 6.18 -8.95
C ARG A 8 2.44 5.09 -8.09
N ILE A 9 1.16 5.21 -7.75
CA ILE A 9 0.46 4.18 -6.97
C ILE A 9 0.26 2.93 -7.82
N LEU A 10 -0.16 3.06 -9.07
CA LEU A 10 -0.28 1.90 -9.97
C LEU A 10 1.07 1.20 -10.16
N GLU A 11 2.14 1.95 -10.43
CA GLU A 11 3.50 1.39 -10.56
C GLU A 11 3.96 0.68 -9.27
N ALA A 12 3.62 1.23 -8.11
CA ALA A 12 3.94 0.60 -6.83
C ALA A 12 3.12 -0.69 -6.59
N LEU A 13 1.87 -0.75 -7.06
CA LEU A 13 1.04 -1.97 -6.99
C LEU A 13 1.54 -3.04 -7.98
N ASP A 14 1.96 -2.66 -9.18
CA ASP A 14 2.59 -3.59 -10.13
C ASP A 14 3.90 -4.15 -9.55
N THR A 15 4.68 -3.28 -8.89
CA THR A 15 5.89 -3.68 -8.17
C THR A 15 5.57 -4.59 -6.98
N LEU A 16 4.44 -4.36 -6.28
CA LEU A 16 4.03 -5.20 -5.15
C LEU A 16 3.78 -6.64 -5.59
N ILE A 17 3.19 -6.82 -6.77
CA ILE A 17 2.90 -8.14 -7.35
C ILE A 17 4.17 -8.80 -7.88
N SER A 18 5.10 -8.03 -8.48
CA SER A 18 6.28 -8.59 -9.15
C SER A 18 7.50 -8.76 -8.24
N ASP A 19 7.77 -7.82 -7.34
CA ASP A 19 8.91 -7.84 -6.41
C ASP A 19 8.69 -6.87 -5.25
N SER A 20 7.99 -7.34 -4.22
CA SER A 20 7.66 -6.55 -3.02
C SER A 20 8.90 -6.11 -2.21
N THR A 21 10.08 -6.71 -2.42
CA THR A 21 11.31 -6.36 -1.69
C THR A 21 11.83 -4.96 -2.03
N LYS A 22 11.40 -4.39 -3.15
CA LYS A 22 11.76 -3.04 -3.62
C LYS A 22 10.91 -1.93 -3.00
N LEU A 23 9.93 -2.29 -2.16
CA LEU A 23 8.95 -1.34 -1.64
C LEU A 23 9.16 -1.01 -0.16
N ASP A 24 8.81 0.22 0.24
CA ASP A 24 8.76 0.64 1.66
C ASP A 24 7.46 0.12 2.30
N ILE A 25 7.47 -1.17 2.65
CA ILE A 25 6.39 -1.87 3.33
C ILE A 25 6.76 -2.03 4.81
N LYS A 26 5.85 -1.66 5.71
CA LYS A 26 5.99 -1.89 7.16
C LYS A 26 4.68 -2.38 7.77
N PRO A 27 4.70 -3.29 8.74
CA PRO A 27 3.51 -3.64 9.50
C PRO A 27 2.99 -2.44 10.29
N LEU A 28 1.67 -2.38 10.47
CA LEU A 28 1.06 -1.47 11.43
C LEU A 28 1.07 -2.10 12.83
N TYR A 29 1.28 -1.27 13.85
CA TYR A 29 1.25 -1.74 15.23
C TYR A 29 -0.20 -2.07 15.65
N GLY A 30 -0.42 -3.28 16.15
CA GLY A 30 -1.73 -3.74 16.63
C GLY A 30 -2.77 -4.01 15.54
N ARG A 31 -2.34 -4.19 14.29
CA ARG A 31 -3.22 -4.56 13.16
C ARG A 31 -2.49 -5.55 12.24
N ASP A 32 -3.26 -6.38 11.55
CA ASP A 32 -2.73 -7.32 10.55
C ASP A 32 -2.37 -6.65 9.22
N GLU A 33 -2.76 -5.38 9.06
CA GLU A 33 -2.46 -4.59 7.87
C GLU A 33 -0.98 -4.19 7.78
N LEU A 34 -0.46 -4.27 6.56
CA LEU A 34 0.78 -3.71 6.11
C LEU A 34 0.54 -2.31 5.53
N ARG A 35 1.56 -1.46 5.61
CA ARG A 35 1.56 -0.12 5.04
C ARG A 35 2.67 0.01 4.00
N LEU A 36 2.27 0.22 2.76
CA LEU A 36 3.13 0.65 1.67
C LEU A 36 3.17 2.18 1.58
N ARG A 37 4.38 2.77 1.55
CA ARG A 37 4.57 4.21 1.33
C ARG A 37 4.77 4.51 -0.15
N VAL A 38 3.95 5.40 -0.71
CA VAL A 38 4.09 5.89 -2.09
C VAL A 38 4.08 7.42 -2.07
N GLY A 39 5.27 8.03 -2.06
CA GLY A 39 5.42 9.49 -1.93
C GLY A 39 4.76 10.03 -0.66
N LYS A 40 3.70 10.84 -0.84
CA LYS A 40 2.88 11.42 0.25
C LYS A 40 1.66 10.59 0.66
N TYR A 41 1.40 9.50 -0.06
CA TYR A 41 0.28 8.59 0.19
C TYR A 41 0.74 7.33 0.94
N ARG A 42 -0.20 6.70 1.63
CA ARG A 42 -0.05 5.36 2.19
C ARG A 42 -1.14 4.47 1.64
N VAL A 43 -0.74 3.27 1.27
CA VAL A 43 -1.62 2.18 0.87
C VAL A 43 -1.59 1.17 2.02
N LEU A 44 -2.74 0.95 2.64
CA LEU A 44 -2.93 -0.10 3.63
C LEU A 44 -3.50 -1.33 2.95
N PHE A 45 -2.96 -2.48 3.29
CA PHE A 45 -3.35 -3.74 2.69
C PHE A 45 -3.00 -4.91 3.60
N PHE A 46 -3.60 -6.07 3.32
CA PHE A 46 -3.12 -7.34 3.85
C PHE A 46 -2.98 -8.34 2.69
N GLU A 47 -2.21 -9.39 2.93
CA GLU A 47 -2.01 -10.51 1.99
C GLU A 47 -2.94 -11.65 2.40
N ASP A 48 -3.94 -11.94 1.58
CA ASP A 48 -4.73 -13.17 1.68
C ASP A 48 -3.97 -14.28 0.93
N ARG A 49 -3.19 -15.04 1.70
CA ARG A 49 -2.32 -16.10 1.17
C ARG A 49 -3.09 -17.30 0.66
N ASP A 50 -4.27 -17.57 1.22
CA ASP A 50 -5.10 -18.69 0.81
C ASP A 50 -5.66 -18.45 -0.60
N ASN A 51 -5.95 -17.20 -0.94
CA ASN A 51 -6.45 -16.78 -2.25
C ASN A 51 -5.39 -16.14 -3.17
N ASN A 52 -4.12 -16.09 -2.73
CA ASN A 52 -3.01 -15.43 -3.44
C ASN A 52 -3.36 -13.99 -3.87
N LEU A 53 -3.94 -13.21 -2.96
CA LEU A 53 -4.51 -11.89 -3.23
C LEU A 53 -3.95 -10.84 -2.26
N TYR A 54 -3.57 -9.68 -2.80
CA TYR A 54 -3.38 -8.48 -1.98
C TYR A 54 -4.69 -7.70 -1.89
N VAL A 55 -5.20 -7.48 -0.68
CA VAL A 55 -6.43 -6.74 -0.44
C VAL A 55 -6.10 -5.33 0.02
N ILE A 56 -6.33 -4.34 -0.85
CA ILE A 56 -6.12 -2.93 -0.52
C ILE A 56 -7.34 -2.39 0.22
N THR A 57 -7.16 -2.01 1.49
CA THR A 57 -8.25 -1.52 2.35
C THR A 57 -8.36 0.00 2.31
N THR A 58 -7.23 0.71 2.16
CA THR A 58 -7.20 2.17 2.23
C THR A 58 -6.08 2.76 1.39
N ILE A 59 -6.38 3.84 0.66
CA ILE A 59 -5.38 4.72 0.04
C ILE A 59 -5.65 6.15 0.49
N LYS A 60 -4.78 6.71 1.33
CA LYS A 60 -4.96 8.06 1.88
C LYS A 60 -3.65 8.82 2.03
N PRO A 61 -3.67 10.17 2.02
CA PRO A 61 -2.51 10.98 2.36
C PRO A 61 -1.99 10.68 3.77
N ARG A 62 -0.72 11.00 4.03
CA ARG A 62 -0.06 10.78 5.33
C ARG A 62 -0.89 11.24 6.54
N GLY A 63 -1.59 12.36 6.45
CA GLY A 63 -2.34 12.96 7.58
C GLY A 63 -3.69 12.29 7.89
N ASP A 64 -4.26 11.55 6.94
CA ASP A 64 -5.69 11.15 6.99
C ASP A 64 -5.90 9.66 7.23
N VAL A 65 -4.82 8.85 7.26
CA VAL A 65 -4.88 7.40 7.47
C VAL A 65 -5.17 7.04 8.93
N TYR A 66 -4.90 7.96 9.85
CA TYR A 66 -5.09 7.75 11.30
C TYR A 66 -6.27 8.54 11.88
N LYS A 67 -7.13 9.12 11.03
CA LYS A 67 -8.36 9.82 11.41
C LYS A 67 -9.58 9.01 11.01
#